data_AF-A0A0G0FNS3-F1
#
_entry.id   AF-A0A0G0FNS3-F1
#
_cell.length_a   1.000
_cell.length_b   1.000
_cell.length_c   1.000
_cell.angle_alpha   90.00
_cell.angle_beta   90.00
_cell.angle_gamma   90.00
#
_symmetry.space_group_name_H-M   'P 1'
#
loop_
_entity.id
_entity.type
_entity.pdbx_description
1 polymer ?
#
loop_
_entity_poly.entity_id
_entity_poly.type
_entity_poly.pdbx_seq_one_letter_code
_entity_poly.pdbx_strand_id
1 'polypeptide(L)'
;MFDFLKKKNKKEDFANVSILPKSITESSELELRDILAPSALKVNSKEINLGEKLVRSFFVISYPRFVTEDWFAPIINMDKMFDVSIFIHPLETAKILRNFQKKVAEVQSQIRIREDKGLVRDPVL
;
A
#
# COMPACT_ATOMS: atom_id res chain seq x y z
N MET A 1 -14.18 17.13 -75.69
CA MET A 1 -15.27 18.02 -75.22
C MET A 1 -15.03 18.24 -73.74
N PHE A 2 -14.88 19.50 -73.34
CA PHE A 2 -14.43 19.97 -72.03
C PHE A 2 -15.34 19.55 -70.86
N ASP A 3 -14.74 19.23 -69.71
CA ASP A 3 -15.06 19.79 -68.36
C ASP A 3 -14.09 19.14 -67.34
N PHE A 4 -13.12 19.80 -66.69
CA PHE A 4 -13.14 21.02 -65.89
C PHE A 4 -14.04 20.94 -64.64
N LEU A 5 -13.72 20.05 -63.70
CA LEU A 5 -14.06 20.34 -62.31
C LEU A 5 -13.06 19.77 -61.29
N LYS A 6 -12.52 20.72 -60.52
CA LYS A 6 -12.00 20.63 -59.15
C LYS A 6 -10.50 20.38 -58.94
N LYS A 7 -9.82 21.52 -59.04
CA LYS A 7 -8.55 21.91 -58.41
C LYS A 7 -8.34 21.34 -57.00
N LYS A 8 -7.17 20.73 -56.89
CA LYS A 8 -6.37 20.26 -55.75
C LYS A 8 -6.10 21.36 -54.70
N ASN A 9 -6.17 21.01 -53.41
CA ASN A 9 -5.20 21.37 -52.36
C ASN A 9 -5.59 20.64 -51.04
N LYS A 10 -5.00 19.49 -50.68
CA LYS A 10 -3.65 19.22 -50.13
C LYS A 10 -3.67 19.13 -48.59
N LYS A 11 -3.74 17.89 -48.10
CA LYS A 11 -3.16 17.38 -46.83
C LYS A 11 -2.64 15.99 -47.19
N GLU A 12 -1.51 15.93 -47.89
CA GLU A 12 -0.25 15.45 -47.34
C GLU A 12 -0.35 13.99 -46.91
N ASP A 13 -0.18 13.13 -47.91
CA ASP A 13 0.32 11.78 -47.74
C ASP A 13 1.74 11.84 -47.17
N PHE A 14 1.89 11.46 -45.90
CA PHE A 14 3.10 10.76 -45.47
C PHE A 14 2.66 9.42 -44.90
N ALA A 15 2.57 8.47 -45.83
CA ALA A 15 2.68 7.06 -45.55
C ALA A 15 3.94 6.80 -44.71
N ASN A 16 3.75 6.61 -43.41
CA ASN A 16 4.56 5.72 -42.59
C ASN A 16 3.59 4.94 -41.72
N VAL A 17 2.81 4.09 -42.39
CA VAL A 17 2.30 2.87 -41.76
C VAL A 17 3.55 2.16 -41.26
N SER A 18 3.73 2.11 -39.94
CA SER A 18 4.77 1.28 -39.33
C SER A 18 4.45 -0.16 -39.72
N ILE A 19 5.05 -0.65 -40.80
CA ILE A 19 4.96 -2.05 -41.24
C ILE A 19 5.99 -2.91 -40.49
N LEU A 20 6.43 -2.48 -39.31
CA LEU A 20 7.25 -3.32 -38.45
C LEU A 20 6.42 -4.58 -38.13
N PRO A 21 6.89 -5.79 -38.52
CA PRO A 21 6.17 -7.00 -38.19
C PRO A 21 6.07 -7.08 -36.66
N LYS A 22 4.85 -7.31 -36.15
CA LYS A 22 4.56 -7.40 -34.70
C LYS A 22 5.55 -8.30 -33.95
N SER A 23 6.08 -9.31 -34.64
CA SER A 23 7.08 -10.24 -34.12
C SER A 23 8.39 -9.57 -33.66
N ILE A 24 8.83 -8.45 -34.25
CA ILE A 24 10.05 -7.75 -33.84
C ILE A 24 9.81 -6.93 -32.58
N THR A 25 8.62 -6.32 -32.45
CA THR A 25 8.24 -5.61 -31.22
C THR A 25 8.06 -6.58 -30.06
N GLU A 26 7.41 -7.72 -30.31
CA GLU A 26 7.25 -8.78 -29.31
C GLU A 26 8.60 -9.41 -28.93
N SER A 27 9.49 -9.68 -29.90
CA SER A 27 10.81 -10.24 -29.60
C SER A 27 11.69 -9.26 -28.83
N SER A 28 11.66 -7.96 -29.20
CA SER A 28 12.42 -6.93 -28.48
C SER A 28 11.88 -6.74 -27.06
N GLU A 29 10.56 -6.82 -26.85
CA GLU A 29 9.97 -6.77 -25.51
C GLU A 29 10.33 -8.01 -24.66
N LEU A 30 10.39 -9.21 -25.27
CA LEU A 30 10.82 -10.44 -24.60
C LEU A 30 12.32 -10.41 -24.24
N GLU A 31 13.18 -9.96 -25.15
CA GLU A 31 14.62 -9.80 -24.89
C GLU A 31 14.89 -8.79 -23.77
N LEU A 32 14.19 -7.66 -23.76
CA LEU A 32 14.29 -6.68 -22.68
C LEU A 32 13.82 -7.24 -21.35
N ARG A 33 12.73 -8.03 -21.33
CA ARG A 33 12.27 -8.70 -20.11
C ARG A 33 13.27 -9.71 -19.59
N ASP A 34 13.93 -10.47 -20.45
CA ASP A 34 14.95 -11.44 -20.06
C ASP A 34 16.22 -10.76 -19.52
N ILE A 35 16.61 -9.62 -20.09
CA ILE A 35 17.73 -8.80 -19.59
C ILE A 35 17.43 -8.21 -18.20
N LEU A 36 16.18 -7.81 -17.98
CA LEU A 36 15.72 -7.26 -16.70
C LEU A 36 15.38 -8.34 -15.66
N ALA A 37 15.32 -9.61 -16.08
CA ALA A 37 15.01 -10.71 -15.19
C ALA A 37 16.17 -10.95 -14.20
N PRO A 38 15.85 -11.22 -12.92
CA PRO A 38 16.86 -11.55 -11.93
C PRO A 38 17.55 -12.88 -12.26
N SER A 39 18.84 -12.98 -11.98
CA SER A 39 19.66 -14.18 -12.26
C SER A 39 19.19 -15.43 -11.53
N ALA A 40 18.57 -15.29 -10.36
CA ALA A 40 17.95 -16.37 -9.62
C ALA A 40 16.86 -15.83 -8.68
N LEU A 41 15.73 -16.55 -8.59
CA LEU A 41 14.65 -16.26 -7.64
C LEU A 41 14.45 -17.47 -6.74
N LYS A 42 14.64 -17.31 -5.43
CA LYS A 42 14.31 -18.33 -4.43
C LYS A 42 13.30 -17.76 -3.44
N VAL A 43 12.11 -18.36 -3.43
CA VAL A 43 11.02 -17.98 -2.54
C VAL A 43 11.04 -18.89 -1.31
N ASN A 44 11.25 -18.31 -0.14
CA ASN A 44 11.11 -18.97 1.15
C ASN A 44 9.87 -18.41 1.87
N SER A 45 9.37 -19.11 2.89
CA SER A 45 8.18 -18.66 3.64
C SER A 45 8.34 -17.32 4.37
N LYS A 46 9.57 -16.86 4.62
CA LYS A 46 9.87 -15.62 5.37
C LYS A 46 10.67 -14.58 4.59
N GLU A 47 11.15 -14.91 3.40
CA GLU A 47 12.06 -14.06 2.64
C GLU A 47 12.07 -14.48 1.17
N ILE A 48 12.47 -13.54 0.32
CA ILE A 48 12.69 -13.78 -1.10
C ILE A 48 14.15 -13.43 -1.38
N ASN A 49 14.90 -14.37 -1.93
CA ASN A 49 16.26 -14.11 -2.43
C ASN A 49 16.16 -13.80 -3.93
N LEU A 50 16.64 -12.61 -4.30
CA LEU A 50 16.61 -12.06 -5.64
C LEU A 50 18.05 -11.80 -6.10
N GLY A 51 18.64 -12.77 -6.79
CA GLY A 51 20.08 -12.78 -7.10
C GLY A 51 20.90 -12.73 -5.82
N GLU A 52 21.64 -11.64 -5.60
CA GLU A 52 22.45 -11.39 -4.40
C GLU A 52 21.71 -10.59 -3.30
N LYS A 53 20.46 -10.16 -3.56
CA LYS A 53 19.68 -9.33 -2.63
C LYS A 53 18.69 -10.19 -1.85
N LEU A 54 18.54 -9.90 -0.56
CA LEU A 54 17.55 -10.51 0.31
C LEU A 54 16.41 -9.53 0.58
N VAL A 55 15.18 -9.95 0.32
CA VAL A 55 13.96 -9.15 0.48
C VAL A 55 13.11 -9.77 1.59
N ARG A 56 12.72 -8.95 2.57
CA ARG A 56 11.85 -9.36 3.68
C ARG A 56 10.89 -8.23 4.05
N SER A 57 9.63 -8.57 4.27
CA SER A 57 8.65 -7.65 4.84
C SER A 57 8.58 -7.84 6.35
N PHE A 58 8.63 -6.73 7.09
CA PHE A 58 8.47 -6.72 8.53
C PHE A 58 7.19 -5.95 8.89
N PHE A 59 6.40 -6.52 9.79
CA PHE A 59 5.22 -5.86 10.35
C PHE A 59 5.50 -5.58 11.82
N VAL A 60 5.46 -4.30 12.21
CA VAL A 60 5.58 -3.89 13.61
C VAL A 60 4.17 -3.72 14.17
N ILE A 61 3.84 -4.53 15.17
CA ILE A 61 2.63 -4.37 15.98
C ILE A 61 3.01 -3.64 17.27
N SER A 62 2.08 -2.84 17.81
CA SER A 62 2.24 -2.02 19.04
C SER A 62 3.20 -0.82 18.93
N TYR A 63 2.77 0.25 18.25
CA TYR A 63 3.44 1.54 18.38
C TYR A 63 3.32 2.07 19.83
N PRO A 64 4.31 2.85 20.30
CA PRO A 64 4.25 3.52 21.60
C PRO A 64 2.98 4.38 21.74
N ARG A 65 2.37 4.38 22.94
CA ARG A 65 1.21 5.24 23.25
C ARG A 65 1.53 6.73 23.11
N PHE A 66 2.80 7.09 23.29
CA PHE A 66 3.32 8.44 23.15
C PHE A 66 4.56 8.40 22.27
N VAL A 67 4.65 9.35 21.36
CA VAL A 67 5.77 9.51 20.44
C VAL A 67 6.52 10.75 20.86
N THR A 68 7.81 10.62 21.16
CA THR A 68 8.68 11.76 21.50
C THR A 68 9.24 12.39 20.23
N GLU A 69 9.84 13.56 20.37
CA GLU A 69 10.74 14.09 19.35
C GLU A 69 11.84 13.04 19.04
N ASP A 70 12.27 13.00 17.78
CA ASP A 70 13.28 12.06 17.26
C ASP A 70 12.96 10.56 17.34
N TRP A 71 11.69 10.17 17.51
CA TRP A 71 11.28 8.76 17.54
C TRP A 71 11.68 7.95 16.30
N PHE A 72 11.85 8.60 15.15
CA PHE A 72 12.19 7.97 13.87
C PHE A 72 13.68 8.11 13.51
N ALA A 73 14.48 8.79 14.33
CA ALA A 73 15.90 9.03 14.08
C ALA A 73 16.73 7.77 13.82
N PRO A 74 16.52 6.62 14.52
CA PRO A 74 17.29 5.40 14.27
C PRO A 74 17.12 4.85 12.85
N ILE A 75 15.97 5.10 12.23
CA ILE A 75 15.69 4.62 10.88
C ILE A 75 16.24 5.62 9.86
N ILE A 76 15.99 6.92 10.02
CA ILE A 76 16.47 7.95 9.08
C ILE A 76 18.01 8.00 9.00
N ASN A 77 18.69 7.84 10.14
CA ASN A 77 20.16 7.98 10.22
C ASN A 77 20.91 6.72 9.75
N MET A 78 20.21 5.73 9.19
CA MET A 78 20.83 4.53 8.68
C MET A 78 21.53 4.81 7.35
N ASP A 79 22.78 4.34 7.20
CA ASP A 79 23.59 4.47 5.98
C ASP A 79 23.14 3.49 4.88
N LYS A 80 21.86 3.57 4.50
CA LYS A 80 21.22 2.77 3.46
C LYS A 80 20.20 3.64 2.72
N MET A 81 20.05 3.42 1.42
CA MET A 81 18.96 4.02 0.66
C MET A 81 17.66 3.25 0.91
N PHE A 82 16.61 3.93 1.34
CA PHE A 82 15.27 3.38 1.50
C PHE A 82 14.23 4.49 1.36
N ASP A 83 13.02 4.11 0.92
CA ASP A 83 11.87 5.00 0.85
C ASP A 83 10.98 4.82 2.09
N VAL A 84 10.43 5.92 2.60
CA VAL A 84 9.54 5.92 3.76
C VAL A 84 8.24 6.62 3.42
N SER A 85 7.13 5.93 3.69
CA SER A 85 5.78 6.51 3.62
C SER A 85 5.09 6.37 4.98
N ILE A 86 4.66 7.50 5.55
CA ILE A 86 3.99 7.56 6.85
C ILE A 86 2.52 7.94 6.63
N PHE A 87 1.60 7.13 7.15
CA PHE A 87 0.16 7.39 7.11
C PHE A 87 -0.36 7.60 8.52
N ILE A 88 -0.84 8.82 8.81
CA ILE A 88 -1.36 9.18 10.12
C ILE A 88 -2.88 9.36 9.99
N HIS A 89 -3.61 8.57 10.78
CA HIS A 89 -5.07 8.67 10.89
C HIS A 89 -5.42 9.23 12.28
N PRO A 90 -5.64 10.55 12.40
CA PRO A 90 -5.98 11.15 13.68
C PRO A 90 -7.34 10.63 14.16
N LEU A 91 -7.41 10.31 15.45
CA LEU A 91 -8.64 9.86 16.11
C LEU A 91 -9.06 10.91 17.13
N GLU A 92 -10.35 11.27 17.13
CA GLU A 92 -10.91 12.21 18.10
C GLU A 92 -11.09 11.53 19.48
N THR A 93 -10.03 11.57 20.29
CA THR A 93 -9.98 10.88 21.60
C THR A 93 -11.10 11.34 22.54
N ALA A 94 -11.51 12.61 22.48
CA ALA A 94 -12.57 13.15 23.34
C ALA A 94 -13.92 12.43 23.16
N LYS A 95 -14.29 12.12 21.92
CA LYS A 95 -15.53 11.40 21.59
C LYS A 95 -15.45 9.94 22.05
N ILE A 96 -14.30 9.31 21.84
CA ILE A 96 -14.04 7.92 22.24
C ILE A 96 -14.08 7.79 23.76
N LEU A 97 -13.41 8.68 24.49
CA LEU A 97 -13.39 8.68 25.95
C LEU A 97 -14.79 8.90 26.55
N ARG A 98 -15.59 9.80 25.97
CA ARG A 98 -16.99 9.99 26.38
C ARG A 98 -17.82 8.72 26.20
N ASN A 99 -17.68 8.06 25.06
CA ASN A 99 -18.39 6.80 24.80
C ASN A 99 -17.91 5.68 25.73
N PHE A 100 -16.60 5.59 25.96
CA PHE A 100 -16.00 4.65 26.89
C PHE A 100 -16.49 4.87 28.33
N GLN A 101 -16.47 6.11 28.81
CA GLN A 101 -16.96 6.45 30.15
C GLN A 101 -18.44 6.09 30.33
N LYS A 102 -19.28 6.37 29.32
CA LYS A 102 -20.69 5.96 29.34
C LYS A 102 -20.84 4.44 29.44
N LYS A 103 -20.05 3.68 28.66
CA LYS A 103 -20.09 2.21 28.69
C LYS A 103 -19.58 1.65 30.02
N VAL A 104 -18.52 2.20 30.58
CA VAL A 104 -18.04 1.83 31.92
C VAL A 104 -19.11 2.11 32.98
N ALA A 105 -19.75 3.29 32.94
CA ALA A 105 -20.82 3.63 33.87
C ALA A 105 -22.04 2.70 33.74
N GLU A 106 -22.41 2.35 32.51
CA GLU A 106 -23.48 1.39 32.21
C GLU A 106 -23.16 0.01 32.80
N VAL A 107 -21.96 -0.52 32.55
CA VAL A 107 -21.50 -1.80 33.10
C VAL A 107 -21.46 -1.78 34.63
N GLN A 108 -20.91 -0.72 35.23
CA GLN A 108 -20.86 -0.57 36.69
C GLN A 108 -22.26 -0.49 37.32
N SER A 109 -23.20 0.21 36.67
CA SER A 109 -24.60 0.27 37.09
C SER A 109 -25.25 -1.11 37.06
N GLN A 110 -25.04 -1.87 35.98
CA GLN A 110 -25.56 -3.23 35.87
C GLN A 110 -24.95 -4.17 36.92
N ILE A 111 -23.66 -4.05 37.22
CA ILE A 111 -22.99 -4.82 38.29
C ILE A 111 -23.66 -4.50 39.64
N ARG A 112 -23.82 -3.22 39.97
CA ARG A 112 -24.47 -2.77 41.22
C ARG A 112 -25.90 -3.30 41.35
N ILE A 113 -26.70 -3.19 40.30
CA ILE A 113 -28.10 -3.68 40.31
C ILE A 113 -28.16 -5.20 40.49
N ARG A 114 -27.19 -5.95 39.94
CA ARG A 114 -27.10 -7.40 40.13
C ARG A 114 -26.67 -7.75 41.56
N GLU A 115 -25.72 -7.01 42.13
CA GLU A 115 -25.29 -7.14 43.52
C GLU A 115 -26.43 -6.84 44.51
N ASP A 116 -27.18 -5.76 44.31
CA ASP A 116 -28.34 -5.39 45.14
C ASP A 116 -29.45 -6.45 45.10
N LYS A 117 -29.54 -7.22 44.01
CA LYS A 117 -30.48 -8.34 43.84
C LYS A 117 -29.95 -9.68 44.39
N GLY A 118 -28.76 -9.70 44.99
CA GLY A 118 -28.14 -10.90 45.55
C GLY A 118 -27.68 -11.92 44.51
N LEU A 119 -27.55 -11.53 43.24
CA LEU A 119 -27.02 -12.39 42.19
C LEU A 119 -25.48 -12.42 42.30
N VAL A 120 -24.91 -13.63 42.34
CA VAL A 120 -23.45 -13.81 42.43
C VAL A 120 -22.79 -13.23 41.18
N ARG A 121 -21.69 -12.49 41.35
CA ARG A 121 -20.89 -11.92 40.25
C ARG A 121 -20.49 -13.02 39.28
N ASP A 122 -21.02 -12.96 38.07
CA ASP A 122 -20.57 -13.82 36.98
C ASP A 122 -19.24 -13.24 36.44
N PRO A 123 -18.11 -13.97 36.52
CA PRO A 123 -16.79 -13.43 36.17
C PRO A 123 -16.55 -13.30 34.66
N VAL A 124 -17.51 -13.71 33.82
CA VAL A 124 -17.39 -13.66 32.36
C VAL A 124 -18.47 -12.73 31.79
N LEU A 125 -18.02 -11.55 31.34
CA LEU A 125 -18.75 -10.60 30.49
C LEU A 125 -17.93 -10.31 29.25
#